data_AF-I1BWV9-F1
#
_entry.id   AF-I1BWV9-F1
#
_cell.length_a   1.000
_cell.length_b   1.000
_cell.length_c   1.000
_cell.angle_alpha   90.00
_cell.angle_beta   90.00
_cell.angle_gamma   90.00
#
_symmetry.space_group_name_H-M   'P 1'
#
loop_
_entity.id
_entity.type
_entity.pdbx_description
1 polymer ?
#
loop_
_entity_poly.entity_id
_entity_poly.type
_entity_poly.pdbx_seq_one_letter_code
_entity_poly.pdbx_strand_id
1 'polypeptide(L)'
;MFCKCFCGSNSTVFELPTTDLKPCSTCTKQFCLDNVQDGLCDGIADETCPSNDFKTACFARDSYKDEIIIHTFIVITFGLLVGSVIKLFIIERWKKSLLYVIESREL
;
A
#
# COMPACT_ATOMS: atom_id res chain seq x y z
N MET A 1 -3.94 -13.36 5.78
CA MET A 1 -2.95 -13.09 4.72
C MET A 1 -3.44 -13.76 3.44
N PHE A 2 -3.00 -13.33 2.25
CA PHE A 2 -3.53 -13.83 0.99
C PHE A 2 -2.44 -14.50 0.13
N CYS A 3 -2.79 -15.61 -0.51
CA CYS A 3 -1.95 -16.29 -1.49
C CYS A 3 -2.51 -16.04 -2.89
N LYS A 4 -1.70 -15.47 -3.77
CA LYS A 4 -2.04 -15.29 -5.19
C LYS A 4 -1.30 -16.35 -6.00
N CYS A 5 -2.07 -17.20 -6.69
CA CYS A 5 -1.57 -18.23 -7.57
C CYS A 5 -1.64 -17.72 -9.02
N PHE A 6 -0.55 -17.80 -9.77
CA PHE A 6 -0.47 -17.42 -11.18
C PHE A 6 -0.24 -18.66 -12.05
N CYS A 7 -1.04 -18.79 -13.11
CA CYS A 7 -0.92 -19.81 -14.14
C CYS A 7 -0.94 -19.11 -15.51
N GLY A 8 0.25 -18.87 -16.08
CA GLY A 8 0.38 -18.07 -17.31
C GLY A 8 -0.25 -16.69 -17.16
N SER A 9 -1.32 -16.42 -17.92
CA SER A 9 -2.06 -15.15 -17.91
C SER A 9 -3.20 -15.08 -16.88
N ASN A 10 -3.53 -16.19 -16.21
CA ASN A 10 -4.61 -16.25 -15.23
C ASN A 10 -4.08 -16.17 -13.79
N SER A 11 -4.87 -15.55 -12.91
CA SER A 11 -4.52 -15.50 -11.48
C SER A 11 -5.72 -15.62 -10.57
N THR A 12 -5.60 -16.44 -9.53
CA THR A 12 -6.61 -16.63 -8.47
C THR A 12 -6.03 -16.26 -7.11
N VAL A 13 -6.88 -15.86 -6.17
CA VAL A 13 -6.47 -15.40 -4.84
C VAL A 13 -7.23 -16.19 -3.77
N PHE A 14 -6.48 -16.70 -2.79
CA PHE A 14 -7.01 -17.47 -1.67
C PHE A 14 -6.66 -16.83 -0.34
N GLU A 15 -7.57 -16.96 0.63
CA GLU A 15 -7.34 -16.56 2.02
C GLU A 15 -6.59 -17.67 2.75
N LEU A 16 -5.49 -17.32 3.42
CA LEU A 16 -4.72 -18.27 4.21
C LEU A 16 -5.18 -18.25 5.67
N PRO A 17 -5.25 -19.42 6.33
CA PRO A 17 -5.57 -19.49 7.75
C PRO A 17 -4.54 -18.70 8.56
N THR A 18 -5.02 -17.90 9.52
CA THR A 18 -4.19 -17.06 10.40
C THR A 18 -3.68 -17.82 11.63
N THR A 19 -3.96 -19.12 11.72
CA THR A 19 -3.56 -20.00 12.84
C THR A 19 -2.05 -20.21 12.92
N ASP A 20 -1.34 -20.01 11.81
CA ASP A 20 0.12 -20.13 11.72
C ASP A 20 0.81 -18.78 11.91
N LEU A 21 1.92 -18.76 12.67
CA LEU A 21 2.76 -17.57 12.86
C LEU A 21 3.38 -17.05 11.53
N LYS A 22 3.42 -17.88 10.49
CA LYS A 22 3.93 -17.54 9.15
C LYS A 22 2.99 -18.08 8.08
N PRO A 23 1.82 -17.47 7.84
CA PRO A 23 0.85 -18.03 6.90
C PRO A 23 1.36 -18.00 5.44
N CYS A 24 2.38 -17.18 5.11
CA CYS A 24 3.03 -17.21 3.79
C CYS A 24 3.82 -18.51 3.52
N SER A 25 4.27 -19.26 4.52
CA SER A 25 4.92 -20.56 4.26
C SER A 25 3.94 -21.62 3.77
N THR A 26 2.65 -21.43 4.03
CA THR A 26 1.57 -22.29 3.54
C THR A 26 1.24 -22.00 2.06
N CYS A 27 1.60 -20.81 1.55
CA CYS A 27 1.44 -20.43 0.14
C CYS A 27 2.50 -21.14 -0.72
N THR A 28 2.22 -22.39 -1.08
CA THR A 28 3.06 -23.23 -1.94
C THR A 28 2.32 -23.63 -3.21
N LYS A 29 3.06 -24.17 -4.19
CA LYS A 29 2.45 -24.75 -5.40
C LYS A 29 1.41 -25.83 -5.07
N GLN A 30 1.69 -26.68 -4.08
CA GLN A 30 0.77 -27.73 -3.67
C GLN A 30 -0.52 -27.16 -3.06
N PHE A 31 -0.42 -26.11 -2.24
CA PHE A 31 -1.60 -25.45 -1.68
C PHE A 31 -2.51 -24.84 -2.77
N CYS A 32 -1.92 -24.19 -3.77
CA CYS A 32 -2.67 -23.66 -4.92
C CYS A 32 -3.37 -24.77 -5.72
N LEU A 33 -2.71 -25.92 -5.93
CA LEU A 33 -3.30 -27.05 -6.65
C LEU A 33 -4.47 -27.68 -5.88
N ASP A 34 -4.34 -27.78 -4.55
CA ASP A 34 -5.35 -28.39 -3.68
C ASP A 34 -6.61 -27.51 -3.51
N ASN A 35 -6.45 -26.19 -3.55
CA ASN A 35 -7.55 -25.23 -3.31
C ASN A 35 -8.24 -24.71 -4.59
N VAL A 36 -7.63 -24.87 -5.77
CA VAL A 36 -8.27 -24.53 -7.06
C VAL A 36 -9.21 -25.68 -7.45
N GLN A 37 -10.45 -25.63 -6.98
CA GLN A 37 -11.49 -26.62 -7.28
C GLN A 37 -12.11 -26.47 -8.70
N ASP A 38 -11.85 -25.39 -9.43
CA ASP A 38 -12.54 -25.07 -10.70
C ASP A 38 -11.61 -24.98 -11.93
N GLY A 39 -10.79 -26.02 -12.16
CA GLY A 39 -10.28 -26.32 -13.51
C GLY A 39 -9.31 -25.32 -14.15
N LEU A 40 -8.93 -24.23 -13.48
CA LEU A 40 -7.96 -23.26 -14.02
C LEU A 40 -6.52 -23.78 -13.96
N CYS A 41 -6.27 -24.83 -13.17
CA CYS A 41 -4.97 -25.49 -13.01
C CYS A 41 -5.07 -27.03 -12.91
N ASP A 42 -6.27 -27.62 -12.90
CA ASP A 42 -6.50 -29.06 -12.66
C ASP A 42 -6.40 -29.92 -13.94
N GLY A 43 -6.17 -29.30 -15.09
CA GLY A 43 -6.00 -29.99 -16.35
C GLY A 43 -4.65 -29.67 -16.96
N ILE A 44 -3.87 -30.73 -17.18
CA ILE A 44 -2.75 -30.79 -18.12
C ILE A 44 -1.41 -30.31 -17.53
N ALA A 45 -0.73 -31.28 -16.92
CA ALA A 45 0.69 -31.45 -17.18
C ALA A 45 0.90 -31.35 -18.71
N ASP A 46 1.61 -30.29 -19.14
CA ASP A 46 2.32 -30.14 -20.43
C ASP A 46 1.86 -29.15 -21.51
N GLU A 47 0.66 -28.52 -21.53
CA GLU A 47 0.32 -27.61 -22.67
C GLU A 47 -0.09 -26.15 -22.34
N THR A 48 -0.75 -25.83 -21.22
CA THR A 48 -1.24 -24.46 -20.94
C THR A 48 -0.57 -23.74 -19.78
N CYS A 49 0.09 -24.48 -18.88
CA CYS A 49 0.96 -23.90 -17.85
C CYS A 49 2.20 -24.78 -17.73
N PRO A 50 3.28 -24.46 -18.45
CA PRO A 50 4.57 -25.08 -18.22
C PRO A 50 4.87 -24.99 -16.72
N SER A 51 5.45 -26.03 -16.12
CA SER A 51 5.99 -25.97 -14.75
C SER A 51 6.87 -24.75 -14.49
N ASN A 52 7.36 -24.15 -15.57
CA ASN A 52 8.29 -23.05 -15.69
C ASN A 52 7.61 -21.68 -15.46
N ASP A 53 6.29 -21.57 -15.68
CA ASP A 53 5.52 -20.31 -15.61
C ASP A 53 4.59 -20.21 -14.41
N PHE A 54 4.59 -21.22 -13.54
CA PHE A 54 3.82 -21.19 -12.31
C PHE A 54 4.49 -20.29 -11.27
N LYS A 55 3.78 -19.27 -10.80
CA LYS A 55 4.29 -18.35 -9.76
C LYS A 55 3.30 -18.24 -8.61
N THR A 56 3.81 -18.26 -7.39
CA THR A 56 3.05 -17.96 -6.17
C THR A 56 3.54 -16.65 -5.59
N ALA A 57 2.63 -15.74 -5.28
CA ALA A 57 2.95 -14.54 -4.53
C ALA A 57 2.12 -14.52 -3.25
N CYS A 58 2.79 -14.51 -2.11
CA CYS A 58 2.11 -14.17 -0.86
C CYS A 58 2.03 -12.65 -0.75
N PHE A 59 0.83 -12.11 -0.56
CA PHE A 59 0.65 -10.70 -0.26
C PHE A 59 -0.13 -10.55 1.05
N ALA A 60 0.40 -9.72 1.95
CA ALA A 60 -0.40 -9.13 3.01
C ALA A 60 -1.09 -7.91 2.39
N ARG A 61 -2.43 -7.87 2.46
CA ARG A 61 -3.20 -6.68 2.04
C ARG A 61 -2.86 -5.47 2.92
N ASP A 62 -2.42 -5.73 4.16
CA ASP A 62 -1.71 -4.79 5.04
C ASP A 62 -0.20 -5.00 4.93
N SER A 63 0.38 -4.65 3.78
CA SER A 63 1.84 -4.58 3.71
C SER A 63 2.29 -3.30 4.39
N TYR A 64 3.26 -3.39 5.30
CA TYR A 64 3.91 -2.25 5.95
C TYR A 64 4.34 -1.18 4.94
N LYS A 65 4.66 -1.59 3.70
CA LYS A 65 4.97 -0.68 2.60
C LYS A 65 3.79 0.23 2.23
N ASP A 66 2.57 -0.32 2.13
CA ASP A 66 1.37 0.46 1.79
C ASP A 66 0.97 1.39 2.94
N GLU A 67 1.06 0.90 4.17
CA GLU A 67 0.84 1.67 5.39
C GLU A 67 1.79 2.89 5.47
N ILE A 68 3.10 2.70 5.26
CA ILE A 68 4.08 3.80 5.25
C ILE A 68 3.74 4.84 4.18
N ILE A 69 3.37 4.40 2.98
CA ILE A 69 3.08 5.32 1.86
C ILE A 69 1.92 6.24 2.26
N ILE A 70 0.85 5.67 2.81
CA ILE A 70 -0.34 6.42 3.25
C ILE A 70 0.03 7.39 4.38
N HIS A 71 0.72 6.91 5.42
CA HIS A 71 1.12 7.75 6.54
C HIS A 71 2.03 8.92 6.11
N THR A 72 2.98 8.66 5.21
CA THR A 72 3.87 9.69 4.67
C THR A 72 3.09 10.77 3.94
N PHE A 73 2.13 10.37 3.10
CA PHE A 73 1.28 11.31 2.37
C PHE A 73 0.45 12.20 3.31
N ILE A 74 -0.11 11.61 4.38
CA ILE A 74 -0.88 12.33 5.40
C ILE A 74 0.02 13.36 6.11
N VAL A 75 1.21 12.95 6.56
CA VAL A 75 2.14 13.84 7.28
C VAL A 75 2.57 15.02 6.40
N ILE A 76 2.88 14.77 5.13
CA ILE A 76 3.29 15.83 4.19
C ILE A 76 2.14 16.81 3.96
N THR A 77 0.96 16.29 3.62
CA THR A 77 -0.22 17.12 3.35
C THR A 77 -0.63 17.94 4.57
N PHE A 78 -0.63 17.31 5.75
CA PHE A 78 -0.93 17.98 7.01
C PHE A 78 0.11 19.07 7.32
N GLY A 79 1.40 18.78 7.12
CA GLY A 79 2.47 19.77 7.27
C GLY A 79 2.31 20.98 6.34
N LEU A 80 1.91 20.76 5.09
CA LEU A 80 1.64 21.84 4.13
C LEU A 80 0.43 22.68 4.55
N LEU A 81 -0.66 22.05 5.00
CA LEU A 81 -1.86 22.74 5.48
C LEU A 81 -1.57 23.58 6.73
N VAL A 82 -0.90 22.99 7.73
CA VAL A 82 -0.50 23.69 8.94
C VAL A 82 0.44 24.86 8.61
N GLY A 83 1.42 24.65 7.72
CA GLY A 83 2.31 25.70 7.24
C GLY A 83 1.56 26.87 6.58
N SER A 84 0.52 26.57 5.79
CA SER A 84 -0.32 27.59 5.15
C SER A 84 -1.12 28.40 6.17
N VAL A 85 -1.78 27.73 7.13
CA VAL A 85 -2.55 28.39 8.19
C VAL A 85 -1.64 29.26 9.07
N ILE A 86 -0.47 28.74 9.45
CA ILE A 86 0.52 29.49 10.24
C ILE A 86 1.00 30.71 9.46
N LYS A 87 1.33 30.57 8.17
CA LYS A 87 1.75 31.71 7.34
C LYS A 87 0.66 32.77 7.24
N LEU A 88 -0.59 32.38 6.99
CA LEU A 88 -1.70 33.32 6.95
C LEU A 88 -1.90 34.02 8.30
N PHE A 89 -1.79 33.32 9.42
CA PHE A 89 -2.09 33.90 10.72
C PHE A 89 -0.92 34.72 11.30
N ILE A 90 0.32 34.26 11.11
CA ILE A 90 1.52 34.89 11.67
C ILE A 90 2.07 35.96 10.72
N ILE A 91 2.17 35.72 9.41
CA ILE A 91 2.76 36.70 8.48
C ILE A 91 1.86 37.91 8.30
N GLU A 92 0.55 37.74 8.10
CA GLU A 92 -0.38 38.88 8.01
C GLU A 92 -0.33 39.73 9.28
N ARG A 93 -0.28 39.07 10.45
CA ARG A 93 -0.28 39.73 11.76
C ARG A 93 1.04 40.44 12.06
N TRP A 94 2.17 39.83 11.69
CA TRP A 94 3.49 40.46 11.81
C TRP A 94 3.70 41.58 10.78
N LYS A 95 3.22 41.41 9.55
CA LYS A 95 3.30 42.44 8.50
C LYS A 95 2.48 43.67 8.87
N LYS A 96 1.27 43.50 9.42
CA LYS A 96 0.48 44.60 10.00
C LYS A 96 1.20 45.30 11.15
N SER A 97 1.75 44.53 12.10
CA SER A 97 2.45 45.09 13.26
C SER A 97 3.72 45.84 12.86
N LEU A 98 4.44 45.36 11.84
CA LEU A 98 5.67 45.99 11.36
C LEU A 98 5.38 47.25 10.53
N LEU A 99 4.31 47.25 9.73
CA LEU A 99 3.84 48.46 9.05
C LEU A 99 3.33 49.53 10.03
N TYR A 100 2.61 49.14 11.09
CA TYR A 100 2.22 50.06 12.15
C TYR A 100 3.42 50.72 12.86
N VAL A 101 4.48 49.94 13.13
CA VAL A 101 5.72 50.44 13.74
C VAL A 101 6.52 51.34 12.79
N ILE A 102 6.51 51.07 11.48
CA ILE A 102 7.17 51.93 10.49
C ILE A 102 6.40 53.24 10.33
N GLU A 103 5.07 53.21 10.25
CA GLU A 103 4.24 54.41 10.12
C GLU A 103 4.28 55.31 11.37
N SER A 104 4.37 54.75 12.58
CA SER A 104 4.62 55.52 13.81
C SER A 104 6.04 56.07 13.97
N ARG A 105 6.99 55.71 13.08
CA ARG A 105 8.35 56.26 13.09
C ARG A 105 8.54 57.40 12.09
N GLU A 106 7.58 57.63 11.20
CA GLU A 106 7.57 58.75 10.24
C GLU A 106 6.68 59.93 10.68
N LEU A 107 6.08 59.86 11.87
CA LEU A 107 5.25 60.92 12.48
C LEU A 107 5.88 61.39 13.81
#